data_AF-A0A7G8EI87-F1
#
_entry.id   AF-A0A7G8EI87-F1
#
_cell.length_a   1.000
_cell.length_b   1.000
_cell.length_c   1.000
_cell.angle_alpha   90.00
_cell.angle_beta   90.00
_cell.angle_gamma   90.00
#
_symmetry.space_group_name_H-M   'P 1'
#
loop_
_entity.id
_entity.type
_entity.pdbx_description
1 polymer ?
#
loop_
_entity_poly.entity_id
_entity_poly.type
_entity_poly.pdbx_seq_one_letter_code
_entity_poly.pdbx_strand_id
1 'polypeptide(L)'
;MATSTWVNLHDLGRTFGLSARHCGRVLEREGWRDRHGCPTPAALEMGAAEQRAPHRKGRSALWNAELCSVVLERQGHHPLSQDQHVNQWTDLLEAMAAGSSSITTSADQMAEELPADLVDAVNQQLNRRGCRYQVQRPIKTA
;
A
#
# COMPACT_ATOMS: atom_id res chain seq x y z
N MET A 1 -14.98 -17.04 -6.75
CA MET A 1 -13.57 -17.27 -7.17
C MET A 1 -12.79 -16.09 -6.68
N ALA A 2 -11.95 -16.28 -5.67
CA ALA A 2 -11.15 -15.20 -5.10
C ALA A 2 -10.09 -14.82 -6.14
N THR A 3 -10.18 -13.60 -6.68
CA THR A 3 -9.19 -13.09 -7.62
C THR A 3 -7.93 -12.80 -6.83
N SER A 4 -6.98 -13.75 -6.82
CA SER A 4 -5.69 -13.53 -6.16
C SER A 4 -5.04 -12.27 -6.75
N THR A 5 -5.03 -11.22 -5.93
CA THR A 5 -4.52 -9.92 -6.34
C THR A 5 -3.02 -9.93 -6.10
N TRP A 6 -2.25 -9.85 -7.18
CA TRP A 6 -0.79 -9.83 -7.12
C TRP A 6 -0.31 -8.40 -6.92
N VAL A 7 0.34 -8.14 -5.79
CA VAL A 7 0.76 -6.81 -5.36
C VAL A 7 2.24 -6.75 -5.05
N ASN A 8 2.86 -5.58 -5.17
CA ASN A 8 4.20 -5.39 -4.64
C ASN A 8 4.13 -5.16 -3.10
N LEU A 9 5.29 -5.12 -2.43
CA LEU A 9 5.33 -4.90 -0.96
C LEU A 9 4.80 -3.53 -0.51
N HIS A 10 4.84 -2.52 -1.39
CA HIS A 10 4.32 -1.20 -1.08
C HIS A 10 2.79 -1.24 -0.97
N ASP A 11 2.15 -1.81 -1.98
CA ASP A 11 0.69 -1.92 -2.03
C ASP A 11 0.18 -2.88 -0.95
N LEU A 12 0.87 -4.00 -0.71
CA LEU A 12 0.56 -4.90 0.42
C LEU A 12 0.62 -4.17 1.76
N GLY A 13 1.66 -3.36 1.98
CA GLY A 13 1.81 -2.62 3.22
C GLY A 13 0.74 -1.56 3.41
N ARG A 14 0.34 -0.87 2.34
CA ARG A 14 -0.72 0.13 2.40
C ARG A 14 -2.02 -0.44 2.96
N THR A 15 -2.38 -1.68 2.62
CA THR A 15 -3.59 -2.36 3.13
C THR A 15 -3.58 -2.54 4.65
N PHE A 16 -2.41 -2.58 5.28
CA PHE A 16 -2.22 -2.79 6.72
C PHE A 16 -1.69 -1.53 7.44
N GLY A 17 -1.54 -0.40 6.75
CA GLY A 17 -0.91 0.80 7.31
C GLY A 17 0.58 0.61 7.62
N LEU A 18 1.25 -0.29 6.87
CA LEU A 18 2.66 -0.64 7.05
C LEU A 18 3.50 -0.13 5.89
N SER A 19 4.76 0.25 6.18
CA SER A 19 5.73 0.50 5.11
C SER A 19 6.13 -0.79 4.40
N ALA A 20 6.51 -0.70 3.12
CA ALA A 20 7.04 -1.83 2.34
C ALA A 20 8.22 -2.54 3.05
N ARG A 21 9.06 -1.78 3.77
CA ARG A 21 10.16 -2.33 4.59
C ARG A 21 9.64 -3.13 5.78
N HIS A 22 8.56 -2.68 6.42
CA HIS A 22 7.95 -3.40 7.53
C HIS A 22 7.33 -4.71 7.04
N CYS A 23 6.51 -4.68 5.98
CA CYS A 23 5.97 -5.90 5.36
C CYS A 23 7.08 -6.85 4.92
N GLY A 24 8.13 -6.33 4.28
CA GLY A 24 9.28 -7.13 3.87
C GLY A 24 9.98 -7.84 5.04
N ARG A 25 10.03 -7.22 6.23
CA ARG A 25 10.57 -7.84 7.45
C ARG A 25 9.64 -8.89 8.04
N VAL A 26 8.33 -8.68 7.96
CA VAL A 26 7.35 -9.68 8.42
C VAL A 26 7.45 -10.95 7.56
N LEU A 27 7.49 -10.81 6.23
CA LEU A 27 7.66 -11.94 5.32
C LEU A 27 9.03 -12.61 5.46
N GLU A 28 10.07 -11.86 5.86
CA GLU A 28 11.39 -12.43 6.16
C GLU A 28 11.37 -13.28 7.44
N ARG A 29 10.65 -12.83 8.48
CA ARG A 29 10.46 -13.61 9.72
C ARG A 29 9.64 -14.88 9.49
N GLU A 30 8.70 -14.86 8.57
CA GLU A 30 7.94 -16.04 8.12
C GLU A 30 8.80 -17.00 7.27
N GLY A 31 9.98 -16.56 6.81
CA GLY A 31 10.82 -17.33 5.90
C GLY A 31 10.36 -17.32 4.45
N TRP A 32 9.44 -16.41 4.09
CA TRP A 32 8.94 -16.25 2.71
C TRP A 32 9.79 -15.29 1.89
N ARG A 33 10.58 -14.44 2.54
CA ARG A 33 11.52 -13.50 1.92
C ARG A 33 12.91 -13.70 2.49
N ASP A 34 13.93 -13.68 1.64
CA ASP A 34 15.32 -13.76 2.09
C ASP A 34 15.89 -12.38 2.46
N ARG A 35 17.09 -12.39 3.06
CA ARG A 35 17.85 -11.17 3.41
C ARG A 35 18.21 -10.29 2.21
N HIS A 36 18.18 -10.83 1.00
CA HIS A 36 18.45 -10.11 -0.25
C HIS A 36 17.17 -9.49 -0.85
N GLY A 37 16.03 -9.78 -0.23
CA GLY A 37 14.72 -9.27 -0.60
C GLY A 37 14.03 -10.05 -1.71
N CYS A 38 14.52 -11.24 -2.02
CA CYS A 38 13.91 -12.17 -2.97
C CYS A 38 12.92 -13.11 -2.24
N PRO A 39 11.88 -13.60 -2.92
CA PRO A 39 11.08 -14.70 -2.41
C PRO A 39 11.92 -15.95 -2.21
N THR A 40 11.67 -16.69 -1.13
CA THR A 40 12.28 -18.01 -0.93
C THR A 40 11.60 -19.07 -1.80
N PRO A 41 12.24 -20.22 -2.07
CA PRO A 41 11.59 -21.33 -2.77
C PRO A 41 10.26 -21.74 -2.14
N ALA A 42 10.18 -21.75 -0.81
CA ALA A 42 8.96 -22.07 -0.08
C ALA A 42 7.81 -21.10 -0.40
N ALA A 43 8.08 -19.80 -0.53
CA ALA A 43 7.06 -18.82 -0.90
C ALA A 43 6.58 -19.00 -2.36
N LEU A 44 7.48 -19.39 -3.26
CA LEU A 44 7.15 -19.69 -4.66
C LEU A 44 6.29 -20.95 -4.77
N GLU A 45 6.69 -22.03 -4.07
CA GLU A 45 5.97 -23.31 -4.05
C GLU A 45 4.56 -23.18 -3.45
N MET A 46 4.41 -22.36 -2.41
CA MET A 46 3.12 -22.05 -1.79
C MET A 46 2.24 -21.11 -2.62
N GLY A 47 2.75 -20.55 -3.72
CA GLY A 47 2.05 -19.53 -4.51
C GLY A 47 1.89 -18.18 -3.79
N ALA A 48 2.66 -17.95 -2.72
CA ALA A 48 2.67 -16.70 -1.96
C ALA A 48 3.43 -15.58 -2.69
N ALA A 49 4.33 -15.94 -3.60
CA ALA A 49 5.08 -14.99 -4.41
C ALA A 49 5.24 -15.48 -5.86
N GLU A 50 5.39 -14.52 -6.77
CA GLU A 50 5.76 -14.73 -8.16
C GLU A 50 6.96 -13.85 -8.48
N GLN A 51 8.00 -14.41 -9.11
CA GLN A 51 9.14 -13.64 -9.59
C GLN A 51 9.04 -13.42 -11.09
N ARG A 52 8.54 -12.24 -11.49
CA ARG A 52 8.27 -11.93 -12.92
C ARG A 52 9.51 -11.71 -13.79
N ALA A 53 10.67 -11.51 -13.20
CA ALA A 53 11.94 -11.44 -13.92
C ALA A 53 13.12 -11.78 -12.99
N PRO A 54 14.19 -12.41 -13.51
CA PRO A 54 15.44 -12.63 -12.79
C PRO A 54 16.21 -11.31 -12.68
N HIS A 55 15.66 -10.33 -11.96
CA HIS A 55 16.38 -9.11 -11.62
C HIS A 55 17.15 -9.34 -10.33
N ARG A 56 18.46 -9.04 -10.33
CA ARG A 56 19.44 -9.32 -9.26
C ARG A 56 19.13 -8.71 -7.87
N LYS A 57 17.97 -8.11 -7.62
CA LYS A 57 17.65 -7.36 -6.39
C LYS A 57 16.21 -7.51 -5.86
N GLY A 58 15.46 -8.56 -6.22
CA GLY A 58 14.13 -8.84 -5.63
C GLY A 58 13.00 -7.84 -5.94
N ARG A 59 13.28 -6.74 -6.65
CA ARG A 59 12.33 -5.66 -6.97
C ARG A 59 11.21 -6.05 -7.94
N SER A 60 11.28 -7.24 -8.53
CA SER A 60 10.28 -7.78 -9.47
C SER A 60 9.35 -8.81 -8.82
N ALA A 61 9.47 -9.05 -7.52
CA ALA A 61 8.60 -9.99 -6.82
C ALA A 61 7.22 -9.39 -6.61
N LEU A 62 6.20 -10.09 -7.08
CA LEU A 62 4.82 -9.86 -6.70
C LEU A 62 4.43 -10.86 -5.61
N TRP A 63 3.56 -10.42 -4.72
CA TRP A 63 3.10 -11.14 -3.56
C TRP A 63 1.61 -11.37 -3.69
N ASN A 64 1.18 -12.57 -3.36
CA ASN A 64 -0.24 -12.91 -3.32
C ASN A 64 -0.85 -12.19 -2.11
N ALA A 65 -1.73 -11.21 -2.37
CA ALA A 65 -2.31 -10.37 -1.32
C ALA A 65 -3.03 -11.19 -0.25
N GLU A 66 -3.76 -12.24 -0.63
CA GLU A 66 -4.53 -13.07 0.31
C GLU A 66 -3.61 -13.87 1.23
N LEU A 67 -2.65 -14.60 0.65
CA LEU A 67 -1.72 -15.42 1.43
C LEU A 67 -0.82 -14.56 2.33
N CYS A 68 -0.35 -13.42 1.83
CA CYS A 68 0.47 -12.52 2.63
C CYS A 68 -0.34 -11.80 3.71
N SER A 69 -1.63 -11.53 3.48
CA SER A 69 -2.52 -10.96 4.51
C SER A 69 -2.67 -11.93 5.69
N VAL A 70 -2.83 -13.22 5.43
CA VAL A 70 -2.89 -14.24 6.50
C VAL A 70 -1.62 -14.24 7.36
N VAL A 71 -0.44 -14.08 6.76
CA VAL A 71 0.83 -14.00 7.49
C VAL A 71 0.89 -12.72 8.33
N LEU A 72 0.50 -11.58 7.76
CA LEU A 72 0.46 -10.30 8.46
C LEU A 72 -0.49 -10.35 9.67
N GLU A 73 -1.67 -10.94 9.50
CA GLU A 73 -2.67 -11.14 10.56
C GLU A 73 -2.18 -12.04 11.68
N ARG A 74 -1.52 -13.15 11.36
CA ARG A 74 -0.90 -14.04 12.36
C ARG A 74 0.17 -13.35 13.20
N GLN A 75 0.80 -12.32 12.63
CA GLN A 75 1.82 -11.50 13.30
C GLN A 75 1.21 -10.30 14.03
N GLY A 76 -0.13 -10.23 14.13
CA GLY A 76 -0.88 -9.22 14.87
C GLY A 76 -1.19 -7.95 14.09
N HIS A 77 -0.97 -7.93 12.77
CA HIS A 77 -1.35 -6.79 11.93
C HIS A 77 -2.74 -7.00 11.36
N HIS A 78 -3.62 -6.02 11.54
CA HIS A 78 -4.95 -6.08 10.96
C HIS A 78 -5.04 -5.18 9.72
N PRO A 79 -5.77 -5.58 8.67
CA PRO A 79 -6.07 -4.69 7.57
C PRO A 79 -6.71 -3.40 8.11
N LEU A 80 -6.33 -2.26 7.54
CA LEU A 80 -6.99 -1.01 7.88
C LEU A 80 -8.46 -1.12 7.49
N SER A 81 -9.34 -0.75 8.42
CA SER A 81 -10.72 -0.46 8.04
C SER A 81 -10.73 0.65 6.99
N GLN A 82 -11.73 0.63 6.10
CA GLN A 82 -11.88 1.67 5.08
C GLN A 82 -11.90 3.06 5.73
N ASP A 83 -12.60 3.23 6.85
CA ASP A 83 -12.65 4.48 7.60
C ASP A 83 -11.28 4.93 8.12
N GLN A 84 -10.45 4.02 8.63
CA GLN A 84 -9.09 4.36 9.08
C GLN A 84 -8.23 4.81 7.90
N HIS A 85 -8.36 4.15 6.75
CA HIS A 85 -7.59 4.50 5.57
C HIS A 85 -8.00 5.88 5.04
N VAL A 86 -9.31 6.17 4.99
CA VAL A 86 -9.84 7.49 4.62
C VAL A 86 -9.38 8.58 5.60
N ASN A 87 -9.40 8.31 6.91
CA ASN A 87 -8.93 9.25 7.92
C ASN A 87 -7.44 9.60 7.72
N GLN A 88 -6.57 8.59 7.55
CA GLN A 88 -5.13 8.82 7.37
C GLN A 88 -4.82 9.65 6.13
N TRP A 89 -5.49 9.36 5.00
CA TRP A 89 -5.33 10.13 3.78
C TRP A 89 -5.85 11.56 3.92
N THR A 90 -6.97 11.74 4.61
CA THR A 90 -7.51 13.07 4.90
C THR A 90 -6.54 13.89 5.75
N ASP A 91 -6.01 13.32 6.83
CA ASP A 91 -5.05 13.99 7.72
C ASP A 91 -3.79 14.41 6.96
N LEU A 92 -3.25 13.52 6.12
CA LEU A 92 -2.04 13.78 5.32
C LEU A 92 -2.25 14.93 4.33
N LEU A 93 -3.31 14.86 3.52
CA LEU A 93 -3.58 15.85 2.48
C LEU A 93 -3.94 17.21 3.06
N GLU A 94 -4.68 17.24 4.17
CA GLU A 94 -5.00 18.46 4.91
C GLU A 94 -3.73 19.13 5.46
N ALA A 95 -2.82 18.35 6.07
CA ALA A 95 -1.55 18.86 6.59
C ALA A 95 -0.63 19.39 5.47
N MET A 96 -0.63 18.73 4.31
CA MET A 96 0.14 19.18 3.14
C MET A 96 -0.47 20.46 2.54
N ALA A 97 -1.80 20.55 2.42
CA ALA A 97 -2.50 21.72 1.92
C ALA A 97 -2.37 22.95 2.85
N ALA A 98 -2.25 22.73 4.15
CA ALA A 98 -1.99 23.78 5.14
C ALA A 98 -0.56 24.37 5.07
N GLY A 99 0.32 23.84 4.21
CA GLY A 99 1.63 24.41 3.93
C GLY A 99 2.72 23.96 4.90
N SER A 100 2.82 22.65 5.16
CA SER A 100 3.98 22.09 5.86
C SER A 100 5.27 22.35 5.06
N SER A 101 6.08 23.30 5.54
CA SER A 101 7.34 23.75 4.91
C SER A 101 8.45 22.69 4.85
N SER A 102 8.20 21.49 5.39
CA SER A 102 9.17 20.39 5.46
C SER A 102 8.97 19.33 4.37
N ILE A 103 7.97 19.47 3.50
CA ILE A 103 7.62 18.45 2.50
C ILE A 103 7.82 19.01 1.09
N THR A 104 8.78 18.46 0.35
CA THR A 104 9.07 18.82 -1.06
C THR A 104 8.02 18.33 -2.04
N THR A 105 7.21 17.35 -1.64
CA THR A 105 6.13 16.75 -2.44
C THR A 105 4.85 17.56 -2.27
N SER A 106 4.17 17.92 -3.36
CA SER A 106 2.88 18.63 -3.29
C SER A 106 1.75 17.68 -2.90
N ALA A 107 0.64 18.22 -2.38
CA ALA A 107 -0.55 17.42 -2.07
C ALA A 107 -1.06 16.66 -3.32
N ASP A 108 -0.99 17.27 -4.50
CA ASP A 108 -1.37 16.62 -5.77
C ASP A 108 -0.47 15.44 -6.14
N GLN A 109 0.84 15.59 -5.98
CA GLN A 109 1.78 14.49 -6.22
C GLN A 109 1.55 13.33 -5.25
N MET A 110 1.20 13.63 -4.00
CA MET A 110 0.86 12.60 -3.02
C MET A 110 -0.49 11.94 -3.31
N ALA A 111 -1.46 12.71 -3.81
CA ALA A 111 -2.78 12.22 -4.17
C ALA A 111 -2.75 11.23 -5.36
N GLU A 112 -1.70 11.23 -6.19
CA GLU A 112 -1.49 10.21 -7.22
C GLU A 112 -1.35 8.79 -6.65
N GLU A 113 -0.92 8.67 -5.39
CA GLU A 113 -0.80 7.40 -4.69
C GLU A 113 -2.09 6.96 -3.98
N LEU A 114 -3.13 7.82 -3.96
CA LEU A 114 -4.41 7.52 -3.32
C LEU A 114 -5.16 6.43 -4.11
N PRO A 115 -5.62 5.34 -3.44
CA PRO A 115 -6.44 4.33 -4.10
C PRO A 115 -7.73 4.93 -4.69
N ALA A 116 -8.05 4.58 -5.94
CA ALA A 116 -9.16 5.16 -6.68
C ALA A 116 -10.53 4.97 -6.00
N ASP A 117 -10.70 3.87 -5.27
CA ASP A 117 -11.88 3.54 -4.48
C ASP A 117 -12.07 4.43 -3.25
N LEU A 118 -11.00 5.09 -2.77
CA LEU A 118 -11.03 5.95 -1.58
C LEU A 118 -11.20 7.43 -1.92
N VAL A 119 -10.99 7.83 -3.18
CA VAL A 119 -11.01 9.24 -3.62
C VAL A 119 -12.29 9.96 -3.18
N ASP A 120 -13.45 9.36 -3.38
CA ASP A 120 -14.73 9.99 -3.03
C ASP A 120 -14.89 10.17 -1.53
N ALA A 121 -14.54 9.14 -0.76
CA ALA A 121 -14.65 9.18 0.69
C ALA A 121 -13.69 10.20 1.30
N VAL A 122 -12.44 10.27 0.81
CA VAL A 122 -11.44 11.26 1.23
C VAL A 122 -11.90 12.67 0.88
N ASN A 123 -12.39 12.91 -0.33
CA ASN A 123 -12.90 14.23 -0.73
C ASN A 123 -14.13 14.67 0.09
N GLN A 124 -15.04 13.73 0.39
CA GLN A 124 -16.16 14.02 1.29
C GLN A 124 -15.66 14.42 2.69
N GLN A 125 -14.64 13.73 3.21
CA GLN A 125 -14.12 14.02 4.53
C GLN A 125 -13.33 15.34 4.58
N LEU A 126 -12.49 15.63 3.59
CA LEU A 126 -11.80 16.92 3.44
C LEU A 126 -12.81 18.07 3.42
N ASN A 127 -13.89 17.94 2.65
CA ASN A 127 -14.95 18.95 2.58
C ASN A 127 -15.67 19.13 3.94
N ARG A 128 -15.96 18.03 4.65
CA ARG A 128 -16.56 18.09 6.00
C ARG A 128 -15.66 18.81 7.01
N ARG A 129 -14.34 18.72 6.86
CA ARG A 129 -13.36 19.41 7.70
C ARG A 129 -13.07 20.85 7.27
N GLY A 130 -13.67 21.31 6.17
CA GLY A 130 -13.46 22.65 5.63
C GLY A 130 -12.14 22.82 4.88
N CYS A 131 -11.44 21.72 4.56
CA CYS A 131 -10.26 21.76 3.72
C CYS A 131 -10.69 22.07 2.27
N ARG A 132 -10.07 23.11 1.68
CA ARG A 132 -10.36 23.52 0.29
C ARG A 132 -9.70 22.62 -0.76
N TYR A 133 -8.72 21.83 -0.34
CA TYR A 133 -8.05 20.87 -1.20
C TYR A 133 -9.01 19.74 -1.58
N GLN A 134 -8.98 19.35 -2.85
CA GLN A 134 -9.72 18.19 -3.36
C GLN A 134 -8.81 17.38 -4.27
N VAL A 135 -8.83 16.07 -4.08
CA VAL A 135 -8.11 15.13 -4.93
C VAL A 135 -8.80 15.07 -6.29
N GLN A 136 -8.04 15.37 -7.33
CA GLN A 136 -8.50 15.17 -8.70
C GLN A 136 -8.30 13.72 -9.11
N ARG A 137 -9.36 13.10 -9.67
CA ARG A 137 -9.20 11.80 -10.30
C ARG A 137 -8.35 11.98 -11.56
N PRO A 138 -7.33 11.13 -11.80
CA PRO A 138 -6.71 11.09 -13.11
C PRO A 138 -7.78 10.71 -14.13
N ILE A 139 -8.07 11.62 -15.06
CA ILE A 139 -8.94 11.34 -16.19
C ILE A 139 -8.21 10.28 -17.01
N LYS A 140 -8.64 9.02 -16.90
CA LYS A 140 -8.23 7.98 -17.86
C LYS A 140 -8.81 8.38 -19.21
N THR A 141 -8.04 9.08 -20.04
CA THR A 141 -8.29 9.13 -21.48
C THR A 141 -8.24 7.70 -21.99
N ALA A 142 -9.39 7.22 -22.45
CA ALA A 142 -9.61 5.90 -23.04
C ALA A 142 -8.83 5.73 -24.36
#